data_AF-A0A968GRZ4-F1
#
_entry.id   AF-A0A968GRZ4-F1
#
_cell.length_a   1.000
_cell.length_b   1.000
_cell.length_c   1.000
_cell.angle_alpha   90.00
_cell.angle_beta   90.00
_cell.angle_gamma   90.00
#
_symmetry.space_group_name_H-M   'P 1'
#
loop_
_entity.id
_entity.type
_entity.pdbx_description
1 polymer ?
#
loop_
_entity_poly.entity_id
_entity_poly.type
_entity_poly.pdbx_seq_one_letter_code
_entity_poly.pdbx_strand_id
1 'polypeptide(L)'
;MRSIKIYLTAIALFMILSLQINAQSNQHGDHSKMEMKKDSVKSESIVRKGVINLKTIDKNKDGKIFQDQMDWNVLSDKPGKCPLCKMTLKEVTLKEARKNLTENGF
;
A
#
# COMPACT_ATOMS: atom_id res chain seq x y z
N MET A 1 -28.88 55.25 -6.06
CA MET A 1 -27.48 54.93 -6.46
C MET A 1 -26.62 54.29 -5.34
N ARG A 2 -27.16 53.92 -4.17
CA ARG A 2 -26.41 53.20 -3.11
C ARG A 2 -26.56 51.67 -3.17
N SER A 3 -27.65 51.16 -3.78
CA SER A 3 -28.00 49.73 -3.78
C SER A 3 -27.24 48.89 -4.83
N ILE A 4 -26.75 49.51 -5.91
CA ILE A 4 -26.01 48.81 -6.99
C ILE A 4 -24.56 48.46 -6.57
N LYS A 5 -23.94 49.30 -5.72
CA LYS A 5 -22.56 49.07 -5.23
C LYS A 5 -22.48 47.93 -4.19
N ILE A 6 -23.57 47.68 -3.47
CA ILE A 6 -23.67 46.56 -2.52
C ILE A 6 -23.78 45.23 -3.28
N TYR A 7 -24.48 45.22 -4.42
CA TYR A 7 -24.60 44.03 -5.27
C TYR A 7 -23.30 43.67 -5.99
N LEU A 8 -22.51 44.64 -6.46
CA LEU A 8 -21.21 44.35 -7.10
C LEU A 8 -20.16 43.79 -6.11
N THR A 9 -20.20 44.23 -4.84
CA THR A 9 -19.26 43.74 -3.82
C THR A 9 -19.63 42.36 -3.29
N ALA A 10 -20.91 41.98 -3.29
CA ALA A 10 -21.37 40.65 -2.90
C ALA A 10 -21.05 39.55 -3.93
N ILE A 11 -21.02 39.88 -5.24
CA ILE A 11 -20.72 38.91 -6.30
C ILE A 11 -19.22 38.53 -6.30
N ALA A 12 -18.33 39.46 -5.98
CA ALA A 12 -16.88 39.20 -5.92
C ALA A 12 -16.48 38.29 -4.75
N LEU A 13 -17.25 38.25 -3.66
CA LEU A 13 -16.97 37.39 -2.51
C LEU A 13 -17.37 35.92 -2.74
N PHE A 14 -18.32 35.66 -3.65
CA PHE A 14 -18.81 34.31 -3.93
C PHE A 14 -17.90 33.49 -4.86
N MET A 15 -16.99 34.13 -5.60
CA MET A 15 -16.06 33.45 -6.51
C MET A 15 -14.81 32.86 -5.82
N ILE A 16 -14.58 33.14 -4.53
CA ILE A 16 -13.40 32.66 -3.80
C ILE A 16 -13.68 31.34 -3.05
N LEU A 17 -14.93 30.85 -3.07
CA LEU A 17 -15.37 29.65 -2.36
C LEU A 17 -15.61 28.44 -3.28
N SER A 18 -14.72 28.17 -4.23
CA SER A 18 -14.78 26.95 -5.06
C SER A 18 -13.45 26.18 -5.12
N LEU A 19 -12.49 26.53 -4.27
CA LEU A 19 -11.28 25.72 -4.06
C LEU A 19 -11.46 24.75 -2.88
N GLN A 20 -12.31 23.73 -3.07
CA GLN A 20 -12.28 22.53 -2.23
C GLN A 20 -12.34 21.26 -3.09
N ILE A 21 -11.13 20.75 -3.35
CA ILE A 21 -10.70 19.34 -3.23
C ILE A 21 -11.67 18.29 -3.80
N ASN A 22 -11.33 17.73 -4.97
CA ASN A 22 -11.77 16.39 -5.35
C ASN A 22 -10.58 15.59 -5.88
N ALA A 23 -9.78 15.06 -4.95
CA ALA A 23 -8.90 13.94 -5.21
C ALA A 23 -9.51 12.70 -4.54
N GLN A 24 -10.60 12.16 -5.12
CA GLN A 24 -11.06 10.82 -4.77
C GLN A 24 -10.13 9.82 -5.46
N SER A 25 -9.14 9.35 -4.72
CA SER A 25 -8.45 8.11 -5.07
C SER A 25 -9.48 6.98 -5.02
N ASN A 26 -9.86 6.47 -6.19
CA ASN A 26 -10.66 5.26 -6.32
C ASN A 26 -9.89 4.09 -5.71
N GLN A 27 -10.31 3.62 -4.54
CA GLN A 27 -9.95 2.29 -4.06
C GLN A 27 -11.17 1.40 -4.25
N HIS A 28 -11.20 0.69 -5.38
CA HIS A 28 -12.03 -0.48 -5.55
C HIS A 28 -11.12 -1.68 -5.77
N GLY A 29 -11.35 -2.72 -4.99
CA GLY A 29 -10.56 -3.94 -4.96
C GLY A 29 -11.05 -4.81 -3.83
N ASP A 30 -12.35 -5.14 -3.88
CA ASP A 30 -12.88 -6.27 -3.13
C ASP A 30 -12.25 -7.54 -3.70
N HIS A 31 -11.38 -8.16 -2.93
CA HIS A 31 -10.93 -9.51 -3.20
C HIS A 31 -11.36 -10.39 -2.04
N SER A 32 -12.54 -10.97 -2.25
CA SER A 32 -13.09 -12.12 -1.55
C SER A 32 -12.01 -13.15 -1.26
N LYS A 33 -11.86 -13.40 0.03
CA LYS A 33 -10.94 -14.34 0.67
C LYS A 33 -11.41 -15.78 0.36
N MET A 34 -10.75 -16.48 -0.56
CA MET A 34 -10.76 -17.94 -0.57
C MET A 34 -9.50 -18.45 0.10
N GLU A 35 -9.66 -19.01 1.30
CA GLU A 35 -8.61 -19.71 2.03
C GLU A 35 -8.40 -21.09 1.43
N MET A 36 -7.20 -21.35 0.90
CA MET A 36 -6.69 -22.70 0.70
C MET A 36 -5.61 -22.96 1.74
N LYS A 37 -5.80 -24.04 2.52
CA LYS A 37 -4.86 -24.57 3.52
C LYS A 37 -3.69 -25.28 2.84
N LYS A 38 -2.61 -25.40 3.63
CA LYS A 38 -1.42 -26.28 3.48
C LYS A 38 -0.41 -25.80 2.41
N ASP A 39 0.89 -25.73 2.66
CA ASP A 39 1.72 -26.60 3.50
C ASP A 39 2.76 -25.84 4.34
N SER A 40 2.93 -26.35 5.55
CA SER A 40 3.99 -26.03 6.49
C SER A 40 5.35 -26.51 5.97
N VAL A 41 6.17 -25.60 5.45
CA VAL A 41 7.62 -25.80 5.38
C VAL A 41 8.26 -25.01 6.51
N LYS A 42 8.58 -25.77 7.57
CA LYS A 42 9.40 -25.36 8.70
C LYS A 42 10.84 -25.16 8.22
N SER A 43 11.10 -24.00 7.64
CA SER A 43 12.44 -23.42 7.56
C SER A 43 12.27 -21.91 7.47
N GLU A 44 12.90 -21.21 8.41
CA GLU A 44 12.82 -19.77 8.69
C GLU A 44 13.42 -18.90 7.58
N SER A 45 13.29 -19.32 6.33
CA SER A 45 13.80 -18.61 5.16
C SER A 45 12.93 -17.39 4.86
N ILE A 46 13.59 -16.23 4.84
CA ILE A 46 13.02 -14.96 4.35
C ILE A 46 12.65 -15.04 2.86
N VAL A 47 13.32 -15.91 2.10
CA VAL A 47 13.03 -16.19 0.69
C VAL A 47 11.83 -17.11 0.61
N ARG A 48 10.71 -16.61 0.07
CA ARG A 48 9.44 -17.33 -0.04
C ARG A 48 9.36 -18.11 -1.34
N LYS A 49 8.71 -19.27 -1.29
CA LYS A 49 8.47 -20.16 -2.43
C LYS A 49 7.01 -20.61 -2.41
N GLY A 50 6.42 -20.79 -3.58
CA GLY A 50 5.02 -21.17 -3.72
C GLY A 50 4.07 -20.06 -3.26
N VAL A 51 2.94 -20.44 -2.66
CA VAL A 51 1.90 -19.50 -2.23
C VAL A 51 2.39 -18.61 -1.09
N ILE A 52 2.45 -17.30 -1.33
CA ILE A 52 2.92 -16.31 -0.35
C ILE A 52 1.73 -15.72 0.40
N ASN A 53 1.64 -15.98 1.72
CA ASN A 53 0.62 -15.39 2.57
C ASN A 53 1.19 -14.23 3.39
N LEU A 54 1.00 -12.99 2.93
CA LEU A 54 1.54 -11.80 3.60
C LEU A 54 1.09 -11.63 5.07
N LYS A 55 -0.13 -12.07 5.41
CA LYS A 55 -0.65 -11.97 6.78
C LYS A 55 0.08 -12.86 7.78
N THR A 56 0.72 -13.94 7.33
CA THR A 56 1.52 -14.80 8.21
C THR A 56 2.95 -14.28 8.37
N ILE A 57 3.36 -13.34 7.52
CA ILE A 57 4.66 -12.67 7.56
C ILE A 57 4.60 -11.51 8.55
N ASP A 58 3.53 -10.71 8.50
CA ASP A 58 3.22 -9.64 9.45
C ASP A 58 2.82 -10.23 10.82
N LYS A 59 3.82 -10.51 11.66
CA LYS A 59 3.64 -11.12 12.99
C LYS A 59 3.22 -10.08 14.01
N ASN A 60 3.69 -8.83 13.85
CA ASN A 60 3.36 -7.73 14.76
C ASN A 60 1.96 -7.13 14.48
N LYS A 61 1.35 -7.46 13.34
CA LYS A 61 0.01 -7.04 12.89
C LYS A 61 -0.11 -5.54 12.65
N ASP A 62 0.98 -4.88 12.25
CA ASP A 62 0.99 -3.45 11.96
C ASP A 62 0.58 -3.13 10.51
N GLY A 63 0.34 -4.15 9.68
CA GLY A 63 -0.03 -3.98 8.27
C GLY A 63 1.14 -3.65 7.35
N LYS A 64 2.38 -3.86 7.81
CA LYS A 64 3.61 -3.63 7.07
C LYS A 64 4.54 -4.84 7.14
N ILE A 65 5.45 -4.91 6.16
CA ILE A 65 6.54 -5.87 6.12
C ILE A 65 7.76 -5.25 5.45
N PHE A 66 8.91 -5.90 5.60
CA PHE A 66 10.15 -5.56 4.91
C PHE A 66 10.30 -6.44 3.68
N GLN A 67 10.47 -5.80 2.51
CA GLN A 67 10.57 -6.46 1.21
C GLN A 67 11.80 -5.95 0.45
N ASP A 68 12.50 -6.85 -0.24
CA ASP A 68 13.57 -6.46 -1.16
C ASP A 68 13.03 -5.78 -2.43
N GLN A 69 13.79 -4.85 -3.02
CA GLN A 69 13.35 -4.09 -4.21
C GLN A 69 13.82 -4.71 -5.54
N MET A 70 14.55 -5.83 -5.49
CA MET A 70 15.05 -6.57 -6.64
C MET A 70 14.57 -8.03 -6.59
N ASP A 71 14.53 -8.63 -5.39
CA ASP A 71 14.11 -10.00 -5.14
C ASP A 71 12.75 -10.04 -4.43
N TRP A 72 11.65 -9.87 -5.18
CA TRP A 72 10.32 -9.60 -4.63
C TRP A 72 9.75 -10.67 -3.68
N ASN A 73 10.23 -11.91 -3.77
CA ASN A 73 9.86 -13.00 -2.86
C ASN A 73 10.65 -13.02 -1.55
N VAL A 74 11.52 -12.05 -1.30
CA VAL A 74 12.25 -11.89 -0.04
C VAL A 74 11.45 -10.98 0.90
N LEU A 75 10.83 -11.59 1.91
CA LEU A 75 9.82 -10.94 2.76
C LEU A 75 10.01 -11.28 4.25
N SER A 76 10.12 -10.24 5.10
CA SER A 76 10.34 -10.34 6.54
C SER A 76 9.42 -9.42 7.34
N ASP A 77 9.07 -9.83 8.56
CA ASP A 77 8.42 -8.99 9.58
C ASP A 77 9.37 -7.93 10.17
N LYS A 78 10.68 -8.22 10.12
CA LYS A 78 11.74 -7.44 10.76
C LYS A 78 12.66 -6.80 9.72
N PRO A 79 13.28 -5.66 10.04
CA PRO A 79 14.32 -5.09 9.21
C PRO A 79 15.48 -6.07 9.06
N GLY A 80 16.16 -6.01 7.91
CA GLY A 80 17.23 -6.94 7.59
C GLY A 80 17.81 -6.68 6.21
N LYS A 81 18.65 -7.62 5.75
CA LYS A 81 19.23 -7.60 4.41
C LYS A 81 18.73 -8.79 3.60
N CYS A 82 18.57 -8.59 2.30
CA CYS A 82 18.29 -9.68 1.37
C CYS A 82 19.49 -10.64 1.31
N PRO A 83 19.31 -11.96 1.47
CA PRO A 83 20.41 -12.92 1.38
C PRO A 83 20.94 -13.13 -0.04
N LEU A 84 20.20 -12.68 -1.06
CA LEU A 84 20.55 -12.84 -2.48
C LEU A 84 21.39 -11.66 -2.96
N CYS A 85 20.86 -10.43 -2.86
CA CYS A 85 21.52 -9.22 -3.34
C CYS A 85 22.26 -8.41 -2.26
N LYS A 86 22.12 -8.78 -0.97
CA LYS A 86 22.75 -8.12 0.20
C LYS A 86 22.29 -6.68 0.46
N MET A 87 21.26 -6.21 -0.26
CA MET A 87 20.64 -4.90 -0.05
C MET A 87 19.76 -4.90 1.20
N THR A 88 19.55 -3.72 1.78
CA THR A 88 18.64 -3.53 2.91
C THR A 88 17.20 -3.62 2.42
N LEU A 89 16.37 -4.37 3.15
CA LEU A 89 14.95 -4.50 2.86
C LEU A 89 14.23 -3.18 3.15
N LYS A 90 13.25 -2.85 2.31
CA LYS A 90 12.43 -1.65 2.47
C LYS A 90 11.12 -1.99 3.18
N GLU A 91 10.72 -1.16 4.15
CA GLU A 91 9.40 -1.26 4.75
C GLU A 91 8.33 -0.85 3.73
N VAL A 92 7.35 -1.71 3.53
CA VAL A 92 6.22 -1.53 2.60
C VAL A 92 4.92 -1.98 3.26
N THR A 93 3.79 -1.46 2.81
CA THR A 93 2.48 -1.92 3.28
C THR A 93 2.15 -3.30 2.72
N LEU A 94 1.27 -4.06 3.38
CA LEU A 94 0.77 -5.34 2.83
C LEU A 94 0.12 -5.17 1.44
N LYS A 95 -0.48 -4.01 1.17
CA LYS A 95 -1.09 -3.68 -0.12
C LYS A 95 -0.02 -3.51 -1.21
N GLU A 96 1.03 -2.76 -0.91
CA GLU A 96 2.17 -2.54 -1.81
C GLU A 96 2.94 -3.85 -2.05
N ALA A 97 3.23 -4.62 -1.00
CA ALA A 97 3.87 -5.91 -1.13
C ALA A 97 3.09 -6.86 -2.04
N ARG A 98 1.76 -6.91 -1.90
CA ARG A 98 0.89 -7.70 -2.79
C ARG A 98 1.02 -7.25 -4.24
N LYS A 99 0.97 -5.94 -4.48
CA LYS A 99 1.13 -5.37 -5.83
C LYS A 99 2.48 -5.78 -6.43
N ASN A 100 3.57 -5.60 -5.67
CA ASN A 100 4.91 -5.97 -6.11
C ASN A 100 5.03 -7.46 -6.45
N LEU A 101 4.42 -8.34 -5.65
CA LEU A 101 4.41 -9.78 -5.94
C LEU A 101 3.66 -10.10 -7.24
N THR A 102 2.43 -9.60 -7.39
CA THR A 102 1.61 -9.86 -8.58
C THR A 102 2.24 -9.29 -9.86
N GLU A 103 2.82 -8.08 -9.80
CA GLU A 103 3.49 -7.45 -10.95
C GLU A 103 4.77 -8.19 -11.38
N ASN A 104 5.34 -9.02 -10.50
CA ASN A 104 6.60 -9.73 -10.75
C ASN A 104 6.43 -11.26 -10.76
N GLY A 105 5.19 -11.76 -10.92
CA GLY A 105 4.92 -13.18 -11.16
C GLY A 105 4.92 -14.08 -9.92
N PHE A 106 4.62 -13.53 -8.74
CA PHE A 106 4.48 -14.27 -7.48
C PHE A 106 3.05 -14.31 -6.94
#